data_AF-Q2RUF2-F1
#
_entry.id   AF-Q2RUF2-F1
#
_cell.length_a   1.000
_cell.length_b   1.000
_cell.length_c   1.000
_cell.angle_alpha   90.00
_cell.angle_beta   90.00
_cell.angle_gamma   90.00
#
_symmetry.space_group_name_H-M   'P 1'
#
loop_
_entity.id
_entity.type
_entity.pdbx_description
1 polymer ?
#
loop_
_entity_poly.entity_id
_entity_poly.type
_entity_poly.pdbx_seq_one_letter_code
_entity_poly.pdbx_strand_id
1 'polypeptide(L)'
;MSHRSPLHRLHPLAGGLGLVTIVVFQLATVLVEAFGLPADIAAVKVAILWSLPVLILFLAGAGASGARLSQANQDMSALKAARMKVVAGNGLLILVPAAFFLAWKAEAQAFDFWFYAVQAVELGAGAVNLVLLARNMRDGLARTGRRQREAMTPPEALS
;
A
#
# COMPACT_ATOMS: atom_id res chain seq x y z
N MET A 1 -17.13 12.67 -27.31
CA MET A 1 -16.16 11.76 -26.68
C MET A 1 -15.42 12.53 -25.58
N SER A 2 -15.76 12.34 -24.30
CA SER A 2 -15.10 13.08 -23.22
C SER A 2 -13.64 12.60 -23.08
N HIS A 3 -12.67 13.46 -23.40
CA HIS A 3 -11.26 13.24 -23.07
C HIS A 3 -11.08 13.22 -21.54
N ARG A 4 -11.31 12.06 -20.90
CA ARG A 4 -10.93 11.88 -19.50
C ARG A 4 -9.40 11.88 -19.46
N SER A 5 -8.82 12.81 -18.70
CA SER A 5 -7.37 12.95 -18.60
C SER A 5 -6.69 11.65 -18.14
N PRO A 6 -5.46 11.34 -18.62
CA PRO A 6 -4.76 10.11 -18.27
C PRO A 6 -4.59 9.92 -16.76
N LEU A 7 -4.54 11.02 -15.99
CA LEU A 7 -4.48 11.04 -14.53
C LEU A 7 -5.62 10.26 -13.85
N HIS A 8 -6.82 10.29 -14.41
CA HIS A 8 -7.98 9.60 -13.82
C HIS A 8 -7.93 8.07 -14.00
N ARG A 9 -7.11 7.57 -14.93
CA ARG A 9 -6.84 6.13 -15.11
C ARG A 9 -5.59 5.69 -14.34
N LEU A 10 -4.56 6.53 -14.34
CA LEU A 10 -3.28 6.24 -13.69
C LEU A 10 -3.40 6.17 -12.15
N HIS A 11 -4.24 7.00 -11.53
CA HIS A 11 -4.42 7.00 -10.08
C HIS A 11 -4.94 5.65 -9.51
N PRO A 12 -6.08 5.11 -9.97
CA PRO A 12 -6.58 3.83 -9.45
C PRO A 12 -5.67 2.66 -9.81
N LEU A 13 -5.00 2.70 -10.96
CA LEU A 13 -4.04 1.67 -11.37
C LEU A 13 -2.82 1.65 -10.44
N ALA A 14 -2.16 2.79 -10.23
CA ALA A 14 -0.98 2.86 -9.36
C ALA A 14 -1.31 2.49 -7.92
N GLY A 15 -2.46 2.96 -7.39
CA GLY A 15 -2.91 2.62 -6.04
C GLY A 15 -3.27 1.14 -5.90
N GLY A 16 -3.96 0.57 -6.89
CA GLY A 16 -4.32 -0.85 -6.91
C GLY A 16 -3.10 -1.75 -7.01
N LEU A 17 -2.17 -1.45 -7.91
CA LEU A 17 -0.92 -2.21 -8.05
C LEU A 17 -0.09 -2.18 -6.77
N GLY A 18 0.08 -1.00 -6.15
CA GLY A 18 0.79 -0.89 -4.87
C GLY A 18 0.14 -1.73 -3.76
N LEU A 19 -1.19 -1.73 -3.66
CA LEU A 19 -1.91 -2.54 -2.69
C LEU A 19 -1.72 -4.05 -2.94
N VAL A 20 -1.86 -4.50 -4.20
CA VAL A 20 -1.67 -5.90 -4.57
C VAL A 20 -0.25 -6.35 -4.26
N THR A 21 0.76 -5.55 -4.59
CA THR A 21 2.17 -5.86 -4.28
C THR A 21 2.38 -6.05 -2.77
N ILE A 22 1.81 -5.18 -1.93
CA ILE A 22 1.91 -5.32 -0.46
C ILE A 22 1.23 -6.61 0.03
N VAL A 23 0.05 -6.94 -0.51
CA VAL A 23 -0.64 -8.20 -0.19
C VAL A 23 0.24 -9.39 -0.55
N VAL A 24 0.84 -9.38 -1.74
CA VAL A 24 1.74 -10.45 -2.20
C VAL A 24 2.95 -10.57 -1.28
N PHE A 25 3.61 -9.47 -0.88
CA PHE A 25 4.75 -9.53 0.04
C PHE A 25 4.37 -10.11 1.41
N GLN A 26 3.25 -9.67 1.98
CA GLN A 26 2.74 -10.19 3.25
C GLN A 26 2.41 -11.68 3.16
N LEU A 27 1.70 -12.10 2.12
CA LEU A 27 1.33 -13.51 1.95
C LEU A 27 2.56 -14.38 1.68
N ALA A 28 3.47 -13.94 0.81
CA ALA A 28 4.70 -14.67 0.55
C ALA A 28 5.52 -14.88 1.83
N THR A 29 5.66 -13.83 2.64
CA THR A 29 6.33 -13.91 3.94
C THR A 29 5.63 -14.89 4.89
N VAL A 30 4.31 -14.76 5.07
CA VAL A 30 3.56 -15.65 5.99
C VAL A 30 3.63 -17.12 5.53
N LEU A 31 3.50 -17.37 4.22
CA LEU A 31 3.53 -18.72 3.68
C LEU A 31 4.92 -19.35 3.80
N VAL A 32 5.99 -18.61 3.52
CA VAL A 32 7.35 -19.15 3.59
C VAL A 32 7.79 -19.37 5.04
N GLU A 33 7.36 -18.53 5.98
CA GLU A 33 7.63 -18.74 7.41
C GLU A 33 6.84 -19.94 7.97
N ALA A 34 5.62 -20.20 7.45
CA ALA A 34 4.78 -21.30 7.93
C ALA A 34 5.17 -22.67 7.33
N PHE A 35 5.65 -22.70 6.09
CA PHE A 35 5.81 -23.95 5.33
C PHE A 35 7.16 -24.10 4.62
N GLY A 36 7.96 -23.03 4.52
CA GLY A 36 9.19 -23.00 3.75
C GLY A 36 10.41 -23.51 4.51
N LEU A 37 11.46 -23.79 3.76
CA LEU A 37 12.80 -24.05 4.29
C LEU A 37 13.56 -22.74 4.51
N PRO A 38 14.64 -22.75 5.31
CA PRO A 38 15.52 -21.59 5.50
C PRO A 38 15.99 -20.91 4.20
N ALA A 39 16.24 -21.69 3.15
CA ALA A 39 16.61 -21.16 1.83
C ALA A 39 15.44 -20.43 1.14
N ASP A 40 14.21 -20.91 1.30
CA ASP A 40 13.03 -20.26 0.74
C ASP A 40 12.76 -18.92 1.43
N ILE A 41 12.91 -18.87 2.77
CA ILE A 41 12.77 -17.64 3.54
C ILE A 41 13.78 -16.60 3.05
N ALA A 42 15.05 -16.99 2.88
CA ALA A 42 16.09 -16.12 2.34
C ALA A 42 15.74 -15.61 0.94
N ALA A 43 15.31 -16.49 0.04
CA ALA A 43 14.90 -16.12 -1.31
C ALA A 43 13.75 -15.09 -1.30
N VAL A 44 12.73 -15.30 -0.46
CA VAL A 44 11.60 -14.37 -0.32
C VAL A 44 12.04 -13.02 0.25
N LYS A 45 12.87 -12.99 1.31
CA LYS A 45 13.33 -11.72 1.92
C LYS A 45 14.19 -10.90 0.95
N VAL A 46 15.06 -11.55 0.21
CA VAL A 46 15.87 -10.91 -0.85
C VAL A 46 14.97 -10.41 -1.98
N ALA A 47 14.02 -11.22 -2.45
CA ALA A 47 13.11 -10.82 -3.51
C ALA A 47 12.24 -9.61 -3.12
N ILE A 48 11.73 -9.58 -1.88
CA ILE A 48 10.98 -8.44 -1.33
C ILE A 48 11.87 -7.20 -1.32
N LEU A 49 13.09 -7.30 -0.77
CA LEU A 49 14.04 -6.18 -0.69
C LEU A 49 14.29 -5.56 -2.07
N TRP A 50 14.60 -6.38 -3.09
CA TRP A 50 14.83 -5.91 -4.46
C TRP A 50 13.59 -5.38 -5.15
N SER A 51 12.40 -5.77 -4.70
CA SER A 51 11.12 -5.29 -5.24
C SER A 51 10.64 -3.98 -4.58
N LEU A 52 11.22 -3.56 -3.45
CA LEU A 52 10.84 -2.33 -2.75
C LEU A 52 10.90 -1.06 -3.61
N PRO A 53 11.93 -0.82 -4.47
CA PRO A 53 11.95 0.38 -5.30
C PRO A 53 10.73 0.49 -6.22
N VAL A 54 10.30 -0.64 -6.82
CA VAL A 54 9.12 -0.68 -7.69
C VAL A 54 7.85 -0.40 -6.89
N LEU A 55 7.71 -0.98 -5.69
CA LEU A 55 6.60 -0.68 -4.79
C LEU A 55 6.55 0.80 -4.40
N ILE A 56 7.71 1.38 -4.04
CA ILE A 56 7.83 2.80 -3.68
C ILE A 56 7.37 3.67 -4.85
N LEU A 57 7.74 3.34 -6.09
CA LEU A 57 7.29 4.07 -7.28
C LEU A 57 5.76 4.00 -7.45
N PHE A 58 5.14 2.83 -7.27
CA PHE A 58 3.68 2.69 -7.34
C PHE A 58 2.97 3.52 -6.27
N LEU A 59 3.44 3.46 -5.01
CA LEU A 59 2.83 4.22 -3.92
C LEU A 59 3.06 5.72 -4.05
N ALA A 60 4.26 6.16 -4.46
CA ALA A 60 4.57 7.56 -4.72
C ALA A 60 3.71 8.11 -5.88
N GLY A 61 3.59 7.34 -6.97
CA GLY A 61 2.72 7.67 -8.10
C GLY A 61 1.25 7.77 -7.69
N ALA A 62 0.75 6.83 -6.88
CA ALA A 62 -0.61 6.85 -6.35
C ALA A 62 -0.86 8.04 -5.42
N GLY A 63 0.11 8.36 -4.55
CA GLY A 63 0.07 9.50 -3.64
C GLY A 63 0.06 10.83 -4.38
N ALA A 64 1.00 11.03 -5.32
CA ALA A 64 1.13 12.25 -6.10
C ALA A 64 -0.08 12.50 -7.02
N SER A 65 -0.52 11.47 -7.74
CA SER A 65 -1.73 11.55 -8.58
C SER A 65 -2.99 11.80 -7.75
N GLY A 66 -3.11 11.18 -6.58
CA GLY A 66 -4.23 11.37 -5.67
C GLY A 66 -4.28 12.77 -5.06
N ALA A 67 -3.11 13.32 -4.69
CA ALA A 67 -3.00 14.69 -4.19
C ALA A 67 -3.47 15.70 -5.25
N ARG A 68 -2.99 15.57 -6.50
CA ARG A 68 -3.40 16.41 -7.63
C ARG A 68 -4.91 16.34 -7.89
N LEU A 69 -5.51 15.14 -7.84
CA LEU A 69 -6.95 14.97 -8.03
C LEU A 69 -7.79 15.56 -6.88
N SER A 70 -7.22 15.64 -5.67
CA SER A 70 -7.91 16.17 -4.49
C SER A 70 -7.92 17.69 -4.37
N GLN A 71 -7.04 18.41 -5.10
CA GLN A 71 -7.01 19.88 -5.06
C GLN A 71 -8.32 20.53 -5.51
N ALA A 72 -9.16 19.81 -6.25
CA ALA A 72 -10.50 20.25 -6.64
C ALA A 72 -11.60 20.09 -5.56
N ASN A 73 -11.33 19.44 -4.41
CA ASN A 73 -12.31 19.22 -3.34
C ASN A 73 -11.61 19.16 -1.95
N GLN A 74 -11.70 20.25 -1.19
CA GLN A 74 -10.80 20.53 -0.04
C GLN A 74 -11.13 19.76 1.26
N ASP A 75 -12.42 19.60 1.61
CA ASP A 75 -12.85 19.31 2.98
C ASP A 75 -12.52 17.91 3.52
N MET A 76 -12.19 16.95 2.66
CA MET A 76 -11.95 15.56 3.08
C MET A 76 -10.64 14.98 2.52
N SER A 77 -9.74 15.89 2.10
CA SER A 77 -8.36 15.62 1.69
C SER A 77 -7.44 15.40 2.91
N ALA A 78 -7.71 16.06 4.04
CA ALA A 78 -6.83 16.08 5.21
C ALA A 78 -6.68 14.70 5.88
N LEU A 79 -7.78 13.98 6.14
CA LEU A 79 -7.73 12.63 6.72
C LEU A 79 -7.02 11.63 5.80
N LYS A 80 -7.26 11.73 4.48
CA LYS A 80 -6.62 10.87 3.48
C LYS A 80 -5.12 11.17 3.39
N ALA A 81 -4.74 12.44 3.41
CA ALA A 81 -3.34 12.88 3.43
C ALA A 81 -2.63 12.46 4.71
N ALA A 82 -3.29 12.58 5.87
CA ALA A 82 -2.73 12.12 7.14
C ALA A 82 -2.46 10.61 7.14
N ARG A 83 -3.42 9.80 6.68
CA ARG A 83 -3.22 8.35 6.52
C ARG A 83 -2.07 8.02 5.56
N MET A 84 -1.94 8.77 4.45
CA MET A 84 -0.85 8.57 3.50
C MET A 84 0.52 8.91 4.11
N LYS A 85 0.61 9.95 4.94
CA LYS A 85 1.83 10.27 5.70
C LYS A 85 2.21 9.15 6.66
N VAL A 86 1.23 8.58 7.37
CA VAL A 86 1.47 7.43 8.26
C VAL A 86 1.94 6.21 7.47
N VAL A 87 1.31 5.89 6.35
CA VAL A 87 1.72 4.78 5.47
C VAL A 87 3.14 4.96 4.96
N ALA A 88 3.49 6.16 4.49
CA ALA A 88 4.82 6.48 4.00
C ALA A 88 5.87 6.43 5.12
N GLY A 89 5.57 6.98 6.29
CA GLY A 89 6.45 6.94 7.46
C GLY A 89 6.70 5.51 7.94
N ASN A 90 5.65 4.70 8.09
CA ASN A 90 5.77 3.29 8.47
C ASN A 90 6.54 2.48 7.41
N GLY A 91 6.29 2.76 6.12
CA GLY A 91 7.05 2.17 5.03
C GLY A 91 8.55 2.49 5.09
N LEU A 92 8.89 3.77 5.16
CA LEU A 92 10.28 4.22 5.05
C LEU A 92 11.10 4.01 6.33
N LEU A 93 10.49 4.19 7.50
CA LEU A 93 11.20 4.19 8.78
C LEU A 93 11.17 2.83 9.49
N ILE A 94 10.23 1.94 9.14
CA ILE A 94 10.10 0.62 9.78
C ILE A 94 10.31 -0.48 8.75
N LEU A 95 9.48 -0.54 7.70
CA LEU A 95 9.51 -1.67 6.76
C LEU A 95 10.78 -1.73 5.91
N VAL A 96 11.27 -0.59 5.39
CA VAL A 96 12.49 -0.57 4.57
C VAL A 96 13.72 -1.03 5.39
N PRO A 97 14.03 -0.47 6.57
CA PRO A 97 15.13 -0.96 7.41
C PRO A 97 14.97 -2.42 7.81
N ALA A 98 13.74 -2.84 8.16
CA ALA A 98 13.47 -4.24 8.50
C ALA A 98 13.75 -5.18 7.33
N ALA A 99 13.34 -4.82 6.10
CA ALA A 99 13.61 -5.64 4.92
C ALA A 99 15.11 -5.81 4.64
N PHE A 100 15.92 -4.75 4.77
CA PHE A 100 17.36 -4.85 4.66
C PHE A 100 17.95 -5.78 5.73
N PHE A 101 17.56 -5.59 6.99
CA PHE A 101 18.06 -6.42 8.10
C PHE A 101 17.69 -7.90 7.94
N LEU A 102 16.43 -8.18 7.59
CA LEU A 102 15.91 -9.54 7.43
C LEU A 102 16.54 -10.24 6.23
N ALA A 103 16.71 -9.56 5.10
CA ALA A 103 17.40 -10.13 3.95
C ALA A 103 18.85 -10.48 4.28
N TRP A 104 19.59 -9.56 4.90
CA TRP A 104 20.98 -9.78 5.31
C TRP A 104 21.12 -10.98 6.27
N LYS A 105 20.25 -11.06 7.29
CA LYS A 105 20.22 -12.19 8.24
C LYS A 105 19.85 -13.51 7.56
N ALA A 106 18.85 -13.51 6.69
CA ALA A 106 18.38 -14.71 6.02
C ALA A 106 19.41 -15.24 5.00
N GLU A 107 20.11 -14.37 4.28
CA GLU A 107 21.24 -14.77 3.41
C GLU A 107 22.37 -15.44 4.21
N ALA A 108 22.65 -14.94 5.41
CA ALA A 108 23.60 -15.56 6.34
C ALA A 108 23.07 -16.83 7.04
N GLN A 109 21.85 -17.26 6.72
CA GLN A 109 21.13 -18.36 7.37
C GLN A 109 21.04 -18.19 8.90
N ALA A 110 21.03 -16.94 9.38
CA ALA A 110 21.03 -16.57 10.78
C ALA A 110 19.60 -16.30 11.28
N PHE A 111 18.84 -17.37 11.53
CA PHE A 111 17.47 -17.33 12.06
C PHE A 111 17.47 -17.32 13.59
N ASP A 112 18.03 -16.27 14.18
CA ASP A 112 18.13 -16.09 15.62
C ASP A 112 16.98 -15.25 16.21
N PHE A 113 17.00 -15.06 17.52
CA PHE A 113 15.99 -14.24 18.22
C PHE A 113 15.79 -12.86 17.56
N TRP A 114 16.86 -12.20 17.13
CA TRP A 114 16.78 -10.88 16.52
C TRP A 114 16.12 -10.92 15.14
N PHE A 115 16.37 -11.96 14.35
CA PHE A 115 15.63 -12.20 13.11
C PHE A 115 14.13 -12.25 13.38
N TYR A 116 13.69 -13.11 14.30
CA TYR A 116 12.26 -13.28 14.59
C TYR A 116 11.61 -12.04 15.24
N ALA A 117 12.36 -11.29 16.05
CA ALA A 117 11.88 -10.04 16.63
C ALA A 117 11.61 -8.98 15.55
N VAL A 118 12.55 -8.77 14.62
CA VAL A 118 12.37 -7.84 13.50
C VAL A 118 11.32 -8.35 12.52
N GLN A 119 11.23 -9.67 12.33
CA GLN A 119 10.22 -10.32 11.50
C GLN A 119 8.80 -10.05 12.01
N ALA A 120 8.58 -10.13 13.33
CA ALA A 120 7.30 -9.81 13.94
C ALA A 120 6.94 -8.32 13.75
N VAL A 121 7.91 -7.42 13.88
CA VAL A 121 7.72 -5.98 13.62
C VAL A 121 7.38 -5.73 12.16
N GLU A 122 8.08 -6.38 11.22
CA GLU A 122 7.84 -6.27 9.78
C GLU A 122 6.42 -6.71 9.42
N LEU A 123 5.98 -7.88 9.89
CA LEU A 123 4.61 -8.37 9.67
C LEU A 123 3.56 -7.43 10.28
N GLY A 124 3.78 -6.94 11.51
CA GLY A 124 2.86 -6.01 12.17
C GLY A 124 2.74 -4.68 11.43
N ALA A 125 3.88 -4.09 11.07
CA ALA A 125 3.92 -2.86 10.29
C ALA A 125 3.31 -3.06 8.88
N GLY A 126 3.55 -4.21 8.24
CA GLY A 126 2.99 -4.57 6.94
C GLY A 126 1.46 -4.68 7.00
N ALA A 127 0.93 -5.34 8.02
CA ALA A 127 -0.51 -5.44 8.26
C ALA A 127 -1.16 -4.06 8.51
N VAL A 128 -0.52 -3.19 9.30
CA VAL A 128 -1.00 -1.82 9.52
C VAL A 128 -1.06 -1.05 8.20
N ASN A 129 0.00 -1.10 7.38
CA ASN A 129 0.02 -0.44 6.07
C ASN A 129 -1.08 -0.96 5.15
N LEU A 130 -1.28 -2.27 5.12
CA LEU A 130 -2.32 -2.91 4.34
C LEU A 130 -3.72 -2.40 4.73
N VAL A 131 -4.03 -2.37 6.03
CA VAL A 131 -5.31 -1.88 6.54
C VAL A 131 -5.52 -0.40 6.21
N LEU A 132 -4.50 0.43 6.39
CA LEU A 132 -4.58 1.87 6.09
C LEU A 132 -4.81 2.14 4.60
N LEU A 133 -4.08 1.45 3.72
CA LEU A 133 -4.25 1.56 2.27
C LEU A 133 -5.60 1.03 1.81
N ALA A 134 -6.06 -0.11 2.33
CA ALA A 134 -7.36 -0.67 2.02
C ALA A 134 -8.51 0.27 2.43
N ARG A 135 -8.43 0.86 3.64
CA ARG A 135 -9.40 1.89 4.08
C ARG A 135 -9.35 3.12 3.19
N ASN A 136 -8.16 3.61 2.83
CA ASN A 136 -8.00 4.74 1.90
C ASN A 136 -8.63 4.48 0.53
N MET A 137 -8.51 3.25 0.01
CA MET A 137 -9.09 2.86 -1.26
C MET A 137 -10.62 2.74 -1.15
N ARG A 138 -11.13 2.05 -0.13
CA ARG A 138 -12.57 1.89 0.14
C ARG A 138 -13.28 3.23 0.25
N ASP A 139 -12.72 4.16 1.01
CA ASP A 139 -13.27 5.51 1.17
C ASP A 139 -13.27 6.29 -0.16
N GLY A 140 -12.30 6.02 -1.04
CA GLY A 140 -12.27 6.55 -2.41
C GLY A 140 -13.41 6.01 -3.29
N LEU A 141 -13.61 4.69 -3.30
CA LEU A 141 -14.66 4.04 -4.11
C LEU A 141 -16.07 4.46 -3.64
N ALA A 142 -16.31 4.50 -2.33
CA ALA A 142 -17.60 4.88 -1.77
C ALA A 142 -18.05 6.28 -2.22
N ARG A 143 -17.11 7.23 -2.39
CA ARG A 143 -17.40 8.59 -2.86
C ARG A 143 -17.72 8.64 -4.35
N THR A 144 -16.97 7.90 -5.18
CA THR A 144 -17.29 7.79 -6.61
C THR A 144 -18.71 7.25 -6.80
N GLY A 145 -19.11 6.25 -6.00
CA GLY A 145 -20.47 5.70 -6.01
C GLY A 145 -21.54 6.70 -5.56
N ARG A 146 -21.29 7.51 -4.53
CA ARG A 146 -22.24 8.56 -4.08
C ARG A 146 -22.44 9.65 -5.13
N ARG A 147 -21.36 10.18 -5.71
CA ARG A 147 -21.45 11.21 -6.77
C ARG A 147 -22.22 10.75 -8.00
N GLN A 148 -22.06 9.47 -8.39
CA GLN A 148 -22.83 8.89 -9.49
C GLN A 148 -24.32 8.81 -9.18
N ARG A 149 -24.69 8.52 -7.91
CA ARG A 149 -26.09 8.48 -7.48
C ARG A 149 -26.69 9.88 -7.44
N GLU A 150 -26.00 10.85 -6.85
CA GLU A 150 -26.44 12.25 -6.79
C GLU A 150 -26.65 12.83 -8.20
N ALA A 151 -25.73 12.55 -9.14
CA ALA A 151 -25.87 12.97 -10.54
C ALA A 151 -27.01 12.29 -11.31
N MET A 152 -27.56 11.18 -10.79
CA MET A 152 -28.65 10.42 -11.42
C MET A 152 -30.02 10.68 -10.78
N THR A 153 -30.08 11.46 -9.69
CA THR A 153 -31.34 11.95 -9.09
C THR A 153 -31.82 13.21 -9.83
N PRO A 154 -33.01 13.20 -10.47
CA PRO A 154 -33.57 14.39 -11.11
C PRO A 154 -33.89 15.50 -10.11
N PRO A 155 -33.79 16.80 -10.48
CA PRO A 155 -34.02 17.94 -9.58
C PRO A 155 -35.43 18.02 -8.95
N GLU A 156 -36.42 17.32 -9.53
CA GLU A 156 -37.83 17.40 -9.10
C GLU A 156 -38.17 16.61 -7.82
N ALA A 157 -37.26 15.78 -7.29
CA ALA A 157 -37.55 14.91 -6.14
C ALA A 157 -37.34 15.58 -4.76
N LEU A 158 -37.14 16.91 -4.70
CA LEU A 158 -36.86 17.67 -3.47
C LEU A 158 -37.86 18.82 -3.19
N SER A 159 -39.00 18.88 -3.87
CA SER A 159 -40.15 19.75 -3.52
C SER A 159 -41.19 18.98 -2.73
#